data_AF-A0A7Y5WZI2-F1
#
_entry.id   AF-A0A7Y5WZI2-F1
#
_cell.length_a   1.000
_cell.length_b   1.000
_cell.length_c   1.000
_cell.angle_alpha   90.00
_cell.angle_beta   90.00
_cell.angle_gamma   90.00
#
_symmetry.space_group_name_H-M   'P 1'
#
loop_
_entity.id
_entity.type
_entity.pdbx_description
1 polymer ?
#
loop_
_entity_poly.entity_id
_entity_poly.type
_entity_poly.pdbx_seq_one_letter_code
_entity_poly.pdbx_strand_id
1 'polypeptide(L)' 'MLKHLDPLLTPELLFVLAEMGHGDDLVLCDANFPAHSVAMTTVHGSPVLLAGTDVPSAARAILSVL' A
#
# COMPACT_ATOMS: atom_id res chain seq x y z
N MET A 1 14.58 0.29 -7.76
CA MET A 1 14.77 1.40 -6.80
C MET A 1 14.84 2.70 -7.57
N LEU A 2 14.01 3.67 -7.20
CA LEU A 2 14.00 5.01 -7.79
C LEU A 2 14.78 5.98 -6.89
N LYS A 3 15.26 7.09 -7.44
CA LYS A 3 15.97 8.10 -6.65
C LYS A 3 14.99 8.77 -5.68
N HIS A 4 15.40 8.94 -4.43
CA HIS A 4 14.64 9.64 -3.38
C HIS A 4 13.32 8.99 -2.95
N LEU A 5 13.05 7.74 -3.35
CA LEU A 5 11.87 6.99 -2.93
C LEU A 5 12.28 5.80 -2.07
N ASP A 6 11.49 5.51 -1.02
CA ASP A 6 11.68 4.33 -0.20
C ASP A 6 11.59 3.06 -1.07
N PRO A 7 12.56 2.12 -1.00
CA PRO A 7 12.53 0.89 -1.80
C PRO A 7 11.30 0.00 -1.56
N LEU A 8 10.59 0.15 -0.44
CA LEU A 8 9.33 -0.54 -0.16
C LEU A 8 8.18 -0.05 -1.05
N LEU A 9 8.31 1.13 -1.67
CA LEU A 9 7.36 1.65 -2.65
C LEU A 9 7.51 0.89 -3.98
N THR A 10 6.87 -0.28 -4.03
CA THR A 10 6.80 -1.10 -5.24
C THR A 10 6.06 -0.35 -6.36
N PRO A 11 6.26 -0.72 -7.65
CA PRO A 11 5.56 -0.07 -8.75
C PRO A 11 4.03 -0.06 -8.61
N GLU A 12 3.45 -1.17 -8.13
CA GLU A 12 2.01 -1.28 -7.88
C GLU A 12 1.55 -0.37 -6.75
N LEU A 13 2.29 -0.33 -5.63
CA LEU A 13 1.97 0.57 -4.52
C LEU A 13 2.02 2.04 -4.96
N LEU A 14 3.06 2.43 -5.70
CA LEU A 14 3.16 3.80 -6.24
C LEU A 14 2.02 4.14 -7.18
N PHE A 15 1.59 3.20 -8.02
CA PHE A 15 0.46 3.38 -8.92
C PHE A 15 -0.82 3.64 -8.14
N VAL A 16 -1.14 2.79 -7.15
CA VAL A 16 -2.34 2.96 -6.31
C VAL A 16 -2.32 4.30 -5.57
N LEU A 17 -1.19 4.65 -4.93
CA LEU A 17 -1.08 5.93 -4.20
C LEU A 17 -1.20 7.16 -5.12
N ALA A 18 -0.73 7.08 -6.36
CA ALA A 18 -0.81 8.17 -7.32
C ALA A 18 -2.22 8.34 -7.92
N GLU A 19 -3.02 7.27 -7.98
CA GLU A 19 -4.41 7.34 -8.42
C GLU A 19 -5.37 7.83 -7.32
N MET A 20 -4.99 7.73 -6.04
CA MET A 20 -5.80 8.21 -4.92
C MET A 20 -6.04 9.72 -5.00
N GLY A 21 -7.31 10.11 -4.89
CA GLY A 21 -7.77 11.48 -4.77
C GLY A 21 -7.92 11.96 -3.33
N HIS A 22 -8.34 13.22 -3.18
CA HIS A 22 -8.66 13.76 -1.86
C HIS A 22 -9.87 13.04 -1.25
N GLY A 23 -9.66 12.41 -0.09
CA GLY A 23 -10.69 11.68 0.64
C GLY A 23 -10.74 10.19 0.34
N ASP A 24 -9.85 9.67 -0.51
CA ASP A 24 -9.68 8.23 -0.66
C ASP A 24 -8.97 7.64 0.56
N ASP A 25 -9.43 6.46 0.98
CA ASP A 25 -8.90 5.73 2.12
C ASP A 25 -8.10 4.51 1.66
N LEU A 26 -7.02 4.21 2.39
CA LEU A 26 -6.25 2.98 2.24
C LEU A 26 -6.18 2.25 3.59
N VAL A 27 -6.17 0.92 3.55
CA VAL A 27 -6.00 0.08 4.73
C VAL A 27 -4.63 -0.58 4.68
N LEU A 28 -3.82 -0.33 5.71
CA LEU A 28 -2.62 -1.11 5.99
C LEU A 28 -2.95 -2.18 7.02
N CYS A 29 -2.77 -3.45 6.66
CA CYS A 29 -3.16 -4.59 7.49
C CYS A 29 -2.01 -5.57 7.71
N ASP A 30 -2.12 -6.39 8.76
CA ASP A 30 -1.17 -7.45 9.06
C ASP A 30 -1.45 -8.74 8.26
N ALA A 31 -0.66 -9.79 8.51
CA ALA A 31 -0.82 -11.09 7.86
C ALA A 31 -2.04 -11.90 8.35
N ASN A 32 -2.69 -11.50 9.46
CA ASN A 32 -3.87 -12.16 9.99
C ASN A 32 -5.17 -11.61 9.38
N PHE A 33 -5.13 -10.40 8.84
CA PHE A 33 -6.26 -9.77 8.19
C PHE A 33 -6.64 -10.51 6.89
N PRO A 34 -7.94 -10.69 6.59
CA PRO A 34 -8.40 -11.36 5.38
C PRO A 34 -8.29 -10.44 4.14
N ALA A 35 -7.07 -10.02 3.81
CA ALA A 35 -6.80 -8.99 2.79
C ALA A 35 -7.34 -9.35 1.41
N HIS A 36 -7.27 -10.63 1.01
CA HIS A 36 -7.75 -11.07 -0.30
C HIS A 36 -9.27 -10.91 -0.46
N SER A 37 -10.07 -11.26 0.56
CA SER A 37 -11.53 -11.14 0.45
C SER A 37 -12.00 -9.69 0.57
N VAL A 38 -11.36 -8.90 1.42
CA VAL A 38 -11.70 -7.48 1.60
C VAL A 38 -11.29 -6.66 0.38
N ALA A 39 -10.13 -6.91 -0.21
CA ALA A 39 -9.67 -6.13 -1.36
C ALA A 39 -10.60 -6.26 -2.58
N MET A 40 -11.30 -7.39 -2.75
CA MET A 40 -12.30 -7.57 -3.82
C MET A 40 -13.46 -6.57 -3.74
N THR A 41 -13.70 -5.95 -2.58
CA THR A 41 -14.73 -4.91 -2.39
C THR A 41 -14.15 -3.50 -2.39
N THR A 42 -12.87 -3.34 -2.70
CA THR A 42 -12.19 -2.04 -2.83
C THR A 42 -12.06 -1.64 -4.30
N VAL A 43 -11.68 -0.39 -4.57
CA VAL A 43 -11.49 0.12 -5.94
C VAL A 43 -10.35 -0.63 -6.67
N HIS A 44 -9.25 -0.97 -5.98
CA HIS A 44 -8.12 -1.69 -6.58
C HIS A 44 -8.43 -3.16 -6.90
N GLY A 45 -9.35 -3.79 -6.16
CA GLY A 45 -9.84 -5.15 -6.44
C GLY A 45 -8.93 -6.30 -5.99
N SER A 46 -7.67 -6.04 -5.61
CA SER A 46 -6.72 -7.03 -5.10
C SER A 46 -5.81 -6.44 -4.01
N PRO A 47 -5.22 -7.25 -3.10
CA PRO A 47 -4.32 -6.72 -2.09
C PRO A 47 -2.95 -6.38 -2.70
N VAL A 48 -2.36 -5.26 -2.29
CA VAL A 48 -0.96 -4.94 -2.59
C VAL A 48 -0.07 -5.63 -1.55
N LEU A 49 0.72 -6.62 -1.97
CA LEU A 49 1.51 -7.44 -1.05
C LEU A 49 2.90 -6.84 -0.79
N LEU A 50 3.18 -6.54 0.48
CA LEU A 50 4.50 -6.11 0.97
C LEU A 50 5.15 -7.23 1.80
N ALA A 51 5.64 -8.28 1.12
CA ALA A 51 6.23 -9.43 1.80
C ALA A 51 7.51 -9.05 2.56
N GLY A 52 7.64 -9.53 3.80
CA GLY A 52 8.86 -9.37 4.60
C GLY A 52 9.05 -7.99 5.23
N THR A 53 8.00 -7.17 5.29
CA THR A 53 8.01 -5.88 5.99
C THR A 53 7.01 -5.86 7.15
N ASP A 54 7.25 -5.01 8.14
CA ASP A 54 6.30 -4.77 9.22
C ASP A 54 5.40 -3.56 8.93
N VAL A 55 4.26 -3.49 9.62
CA VAL A 55 3.28 -2.40 9.48
C VAL A 55 3.92 -1.03 9.74
N PRO A 56 4.75 -0.81 10.78
CA PRO A 56 5.40 0.49 10.98
C PRO A 56 6.33 0.93 9.85
N SER A 57 7.06 0.01 9.22
CA SER A 57 7.96 0.33 8.09
C SER A 57 7.17 0.62 6.82
N ALA A 58 6.12 -0.16 6.55
CA ALA A 58 5.20 0.12 5.45
C ALA A 58 4.52 1.49 5.62
N ALA A 59 4.04 1.81 6.82
CA ALA A 59 3.42 3.11 7.11
C ALA A 59 4.40 4.27 6.86
N ARG A 60 5.66 4.16 7.32
CA ARG A 60 6.69 5.19 7.06
C ARG A 60 6.97 5.38 5.58
N ALA A 61 7.05 4.29 4.81
CA ALA A 61 7.26 4.37 3.37
C ALA A 61 6.08 5.06 2.66
N ILE A 62 4.84 4.66 2.98
CA ILE A 62 3.62 5.25 2.42
C ILE A 62 3.52 6.74 2.75
N LEU A 63 3.69 7.12 4.03
CA LEU A 63 3.62 8.51 4.48
C LEU A 63 4.78 9.39 3.98
N SER A 64 5.81 8.82 3.35
CA SER A 64 6.87 9.62 2.73
C SER A 64 6.43 10.30 1.42
N VAL A 65 5.29 9.88 0.86
CA VAL A 65 4.76 10.37 -0.43
C VAL A 65 3.28 10.80 -0.37
N LEU A 66 2.61 10.66 0.78
CA LEU A 66 1.19 10.99 0.98
C LEU A 66 1.01 12.32 1.72
#